data_AF-A0A962JKR4-F1
#
_entry.id   AF-A0A962JKR4-F1
#
_cell.length_a   1.000
_cell.length_b   1.000
_cell.length_c   1.000
_cell.angle_alpha   90.00
_cell.angle_beta   90.00
_cell.angle_gamma   90.00
#
_symmetry.space_group_name_H-M   'P 1'
#
loop_
_entity.id
_entity.type
_entity.pdbx_description
1 polymer ?
#
loop_
_entity_poly.entity_id
_entity_poly.type
_entity_poly.pdbx_seq_one_letter_code
_entity_poly.pdbx_strand_id
1 'polypeptide(L)' 'MPLRTLLFVIIVALIATFTALNWSAFAANTVISLGFASVQAPLGLIMLGIVVVMTVLFLFFIAYFQTSVLLEARRHAKE' A
#
# COMPACT_ATOMS: atom_id res chain seq x y z
N MET A 1 -4.61 -13.21 -16.45
CA MET A 1 -3.76 -12.75 -15.33
C MET A 1 -3.26 -13.97 -14.59
N PRO A 2 -1.98 -14.04 -14.17
CA PRO A 2 -1.52 -15.16 -13.35
C PRO A 2 -2.33 -15.20 -12.05
N LEU A 3 -2.65 -16.39 -11.54
CA LEU A 3 -3.49 -16.60 -10.34
C LEU A 3 -3.04 -15.73 -9.15
N ARG A 4 -1.72 -15.56 -9.00
CA ARG A 4 -1.10 -14.69 -7.99
C ARG A 4 -1.57 -13.23 -8.08
N THR A 5 -1.65 -12.66 -9.29
CA THR A 5 -2.11 -11.29 -9.50
C THR A 5 -3.60 -11.17 -9.25
N LEU A 6 -4.39 -12.17 -9.66
CA LEU A 6 -5.83 -12.18 -9.41
C LEU A 6 -6.13 -12.21 -7.90
N LEU A 7 -5.47 -13.09 -7.15
CA LEU A 7 -5.59 -13.17 -5.69
C LEU A 7 -5.21 -11.85 -5.01
N PHE A 8 -4.11 -11.23 -5.45
CA PHE A 8 -3.70 -9.93 -4.91
C PHE A 8 -4.77 -8.85 -5.13
N VAL A 9 -5.32 -8.75 -6.35
CA VAL A 9 -6.38 -7.78 -6.67
C VAL A 9 -7.63 -8.04 -5.82
N ILE A 10 -8.02 -9.31 -5.64
CA ILE A 10 -9.17 -9.68 -4.79
C ILE A 10 -8.93 -9.24 -3.35
N ILE A 11 -7.74 -9.49 -2.78
CA ILE A 11 -7.42 -9.07 -1.41
C ILE A 11 -7.50 -7.55 -1.26
N VAL A 12 -6.92 -6.80 -2.20
CA VAL A 12 -7.00 -5.33 -2.20
C VAL A 12 -8.45 -4.85 -2.27
N ALA A 13 -9.27 -5.47 -3.12
CA ALA A 13 -10.69 -5.14 -3.24
C ALA A 13 -11.48 -5.45 -1.95
N LEU A 14 -11.19 -6.57 -1.29
CA LEU A 14 -11.81 -6.92 0.00
C LEU A 14 -11.43 -5.92 1.08
N ILE A 15 -10.16 -5.53 1.18
CA ILE A 15 -9.68 -4.53 2.14
C ILE A 15 -10.36 -3.17 1.89
N ALA A 16 -10.44 -2.75 0.62
CA ALA A 16 -11.10 -1.51 0.25
C ALA A 16 -12.59 -1.52 0.61
N THR A 17 -13.28 -2.63 0.32
CA THR A 17 -14.70 -2.81 0.66
C THR A 17 -14.91 -2.79 2.17
N PHE A 18 -14.11 -3.55 2.92
CA PHE A 18 -14.16 -3.57 4.39
C PHE A 18 -13.93 -2.16 4.97
N THR A 19 -12.96 -1.43 4.44
CA THR A 19 -12.65 -0.06 4.85
C THR A 19 -13.81 0.89 4.58
N ALA A 20 -14.40 0.82 3.38
CA ALA A 20 -15.53 1.67 3.00
C ALA A 20 -16.78 1.38 3.85
N LEU A 21 -17.06 0.10 4.13
CA LEU A 21 -18.18 -0.30 4.99
C LEU A 21 -17.97 0.13 6.45
N ASN A 22 -16.73 0.15 6.93
CA ASN A 22 -16.37 0.56 8.29
C ASN A 22 -15.85 2.00 8.38
N TRP A 23 -16.19 2.86 7.42
CA TRP A 23 -15.62 4.21 7.29
C TRP A 23 -15.77 5.04 8.58
N SER A 24 -16.92 4.96 9.24
CA SER A 24 -17.18 5.69 10.49
C SER A 24 -16.21 5.30 11.61
N ALA A 25 -15.81 4.03 11.70
CA ALA A 25 -14.85 3.55 12.68
C ALA A 25 -13.43 4.05 12.35
N PHE A 26 -13.06 4.10 11.07
CA PHE A 26 -11.75 4.62 10.65
C PHE A 26 -11.65 6.14 10.83
N ALA A 27 -12.74 6.88 10.61
CA ALA A 27 -12.82 8.32 10.75
C ALA A 27 -13.10 8.80 12.19
N ALA A 28 -13.23 7.87 13.15
CA ALA A 28 -13.46 8.22 14.55
C ALA A 28 -12.23 8.92 15.15
N ASN A 29 -12.43 10.10 15.74
CA ASN A 29 -11.37 10.83 16.41
C ASN A 29 -10.96 10.10 17.69
N THR A 30 -9.70 9.71 17.77
CA THR A 30 -9.10 9.11 18.96
C THR A 30 -8.01 9.99 19.51
N VAL A 31 -7.80 9.95 20.82
CA VAL A 31 -6.67 10.64 21.45
C VAL A 31 -5.42 9.79 21.20
N ILE A 32 -4.50 10.32 20.41
CA ILE A 32 -3.25 9.68 20.04
C ILE A 32 -2.13 10.35 20.83
N SER A 33 -1.29 9.55 21.50
CA SER A 33 -0.07 10.04 22.13
C SER A 33 1.08 10.05 21.12
N LEU A 34 1.74 11.19 20.97
CA LEU A 34 2.98 11.38 20.21
C LEU A 34 4.23 11.17 21.10
N GLY A 35 4.06 10.58 22.29
CA GLY A 35 5.11 10.43 23.30
C GLY A 35 5.29 11.65 24.20
N PHE A 36 5.29 12.86 23.62
CA PHE A 36 5.44 14.12 24.37
C PHE A 36 4.19 15.00 24.40
N ALA A 37 3.22 14.73 23.52
CA ALA A 37 1.97 15.48 23.40
C ALA A 37 0.82 14.54 22.96
N SER A 38 -0.41 14.87 23.32
CA SER A 38 -1.61 14.14 22.91
C SER A 38 -2.38 14.96 21.89
N VAL A 39 -2.69 14.36 20.74
CA VAL A 39 -3.46 15.01 19.66
C VAL A 39 -4.68 14.15 19.34
N GLN A 40 -5.83 14.80 19.13
CA GLN A 40 -7.03 14.12 18.64
C GLN A 40 -6.97 14.05 17.12
N ALA A 41 -6.91 12.84 16.59
CA ALA A 41 -6.96 12.62 15.16
C ALA A 41 -7.54 11.23 14.85
N PRO A 42 -8.06 11.02 13.64
CA PRO A 42 -8.58 9.71 13.24
C PRO A 42 -7.41 8.77 12.95
N LEU A 43 -6.98 8.03 13.99
CA LEU A 43 -5.87 7.07 13.90
C LEU A 43 -6.07 6.07 12.75
N GLY A 44 -7.31 5.63 12.52
CA GLY A 44 -7.65 4.70 11.45
C GLY A 44 -7.30 5.23 10.06
N LEU A 45 -7.65 6.48 9.77
CA LEU A 45 -7.33 7.13 8.49
C LEU A 45 -5.83 7.37 8.32
N ILE A 46 -5.13 7.75 9.40
CA ILE A 46 -3.68 7.97 9.37
C ILE A 46 -2.97 6.66 9.01
N MET A 47 -3.30 5.58 9.72
CA MET A 47 -2.70 4.26 9.49
C MET A 47 -3.01 3.73 8.08
N LEU A 48 -4.25 3.89 7.61
CA LEU A 48 -4.62 3.54 6.23
C LEU A 48 -3.82 4.31 5.19
N GLY A 49 -3.70 5.63 5.36
CA GLY A 49 -2.93 6.48 4.47
C GLY A 49 -1.47 6.05 4.36
N ILE A 50 -0.82 5.76 5.50
CA ILE A 50 0.56 5.26 5.53
C ILE A 50 0.69 3.94 4.76
N VAL A 51 -0.20 2.99 5.00
CA VAL A 51 -0.18 1.68 4.30
C VAL A 51 -0.36 1.85 2.79
N VAL A 52 -1.28 2.71 2.36
CA VAL A 52 -1.49 3.02 0.94
C VAL A 52 -0.23 3.62 0.32
N VAL A 53 0.37 4.62 0.97
CA VAL A 53 1.62 5.26 0.48
C VAL A 53 2.74 4.24 0.39
N MET A 54 2.95 3.42 1.43
CA MET A 54 3.96 2.36 1.42
C MET A 54 3.73 1.36 0.28
N THR A 55 2.48 0.94 0.07
CA THR A 55 2.11 0.00 -1.02
C THR A 55 2.45 0.60 -2.38
N VAL A 56 2.09 1.86 -2.61
CA VAL A 56 2.39 2.56 -3.87
C VAL A 56 3.90 2.67 -4.08
N LEU A 57 4.67 3.09 -3.08
CA LEU A 57 6.13 3.17 -3.16
C LEU A 57 6.76 1.81 -3.46
N PHE A 58 6.26 0.74 -2.83
CA PHE A 58 6.76 -0.61 -3.05
C PHE A 58 6.46 -1.13 -4.46
N LEU A 59 5.25 -0.87 -4.98
CA LEU A 59 4.92 -1.19 -6.37
C LEU A 59 5.80 -0.42 -7.36
N PHE A 60 6.05 0.86 -7.09
CA PHE A 60 6.94 1.69 -7.91
C PHE A 60 8.37 1.14 -7.91
N PHE A 61 8.87 0.75 -6.73
CA PHE A 61 10.19 0.15 -6.59
C PHE A 61 10.32 -1.18 -7.33
N ILE A 62 9.31 -2.06 -7.24
CA ILE A 62 9.27 -3.33 -7.99
C ILE A 62 9.27 -3.07 -9.50
N ALA A 63 8.46 -2.12 -9.98
CA ALA A 63 8.39 -1.79 -11.40
C ALA A 63 9.74 -1.27 -11.91
N TYR A 64 10.39 -0.38 -11.16
CA TYR A 64 11.73 0.11 -11.46
C TYR A 64 12.77 -1.03 -11.50
N PHE A 65 12.78 -1.90 -10.49
CA PHE A 65 13.68 -3.05 -10.44
C PHE A 65 13.44 -4.08 -11.56
N GLN A 66 12.19 -4.31 -11.97
CA GLN A 66 11.90 -5.18 -13.11
C GLN A 66 12.44 -4.60 -14.41
N THR A 67 12.39 -3.27 -14.59
CA THR A 67 12.94 -2.64 -15.80
C THR A 67 14.45 -2.74 -15.90
N SER A 68 15.20 -2.62 -14.79
CA SER A 68 16.66 -2.76 -14.83
C SER A 68 17.09 -4.19 -15.19
N VAL A 69 16.44 -5.20 -14.61
CA VAL A 69 16.73 -6.62 -14.91
C VAL A 69 16.42 -6.97 -16.37
N LEU A 70 15.33 -6.43 -16.94
CA LEU A 70 14.98 -6.65 -18.34
C LEU A 70 15.96 -5.96 -19.31
N LEU A 71 16.49 -4.79 -18.94
CA LEU A 71 17.50 -4.07 -19.72
C LEU A 71 18.85 -4.80 -19.69
N GLU A 72 19.25 -5.36 -18.54
CA GLU A 72 20.47 -6.16 -18.40
C GLU A 72 20.38 -7.48 -19.19
N ALA A 73 19.23 -8.17 -19.13
CA ALA A 73 19.00 -9.39 -19.92
C ALA A 73 19.08 -9.14 -21.43
N ARG A 74 18.64 -7.97 -21.91
CA ARG A 74 18.79 -7.56 -23.31
C ARG A 74 20.25 -7.27 -23.68
N ARG A 75 21.07 -6.78 -22.74
CA ARG A 75 22.48 -6.48 -22.97
C ARG A 75 23.31 -7.76 -23.12
N HIS A 76 23.07 -8.76 -22.27
CA HIS A 76 23.76 -10.06 -22.33
C HIS A 76 23.36 -10.94 -23.52
N ALA A 77 22.16 -10.76 -24.09
CA ALA A 77 21.76 -11.45 -25.32
C ALA A 77 22.39 -10.84 -26.59
N LYS A 78 23.13 -9.73 -26.45
CA LYS A 78 23.75 -8.99 -27.55
C LYS A 78 25.29 -9.04 -27.52
N GLU A 79 25.87 -9.65 -26.48
CA GLU A 79 27.26 -10.11 -26.39
C GLU A 79 27.33 -11.55 -26.89
#